data_AF-A0A139NJE5-F1
#
_entry.id   AF-A0A139NJE5-F1
#
_cell.length_a   1.000
_cell.length_b   1.000
_cell.length_c   1.000
_cell.angle_alpha   90.00
_cell.angle_beta   90.00
_cell.angle_gamma   90.00
#
_symmetry.space_group_name_H-M   'P 1'
#
loop_
_entity.id
_entity.type
_entity.pdbx_description
1 polymer ?
#
loop_
_entity_poly.entity_id
_entity_poly.type
_entity_poly.pdbx_seq_one_letter_code
_entity_poly.pdbx_strand_id
1 'polypeptide(L)'
;MKLYAVNQTPSNGDTDRISASYKLAQALTSKESQANQFKYEGRHIIPANKEVQESDDVKKDALAQAVITMGSSDTYTTVMPKLSQMSVFWTESAAILSDVYNGKIGEDQYLAKLQQFDKDLAAAK
;
A
#
# COMPACT_ATOMS: atom_id res chain seq x y z
N MET A 1 3.69 5.63 4.19
CA MET A 1 5.11 5.34 3.88
C MET A 1 5.32 5.31 2.37
N LYS A 2 6.43 5.85 1.86
CA LYS A 2 6.76 5.81 0.43
C LYS A 2 8.08 5.09 0.20
N LEU A 3 8.02 3.96 -0.50
CA LEU A 3 9.16 3.13 -0.88
C LEU A 3 9.12 2.97 -2.41
N TYR A 4 10.29 3.03 -3.05
CA TYR A 4 10.40 2.88 -4.49
C TYR A 4 10.95 1.49 -4.83
N ALA A 5 10.21 0.74 -5.66
CA ALA A 5 10.64 -0.53 -6.23
C ALA A 5 10.92 -0.37 -7.73
N VAL A 6 11.77 -1.23 -8.28
CA VAL A 6 12.14 -1.19 -9.70
C VAL A 6 11.25 -2.16 -10.48
N ASN A 7 10.52 -1.65 -11.47
CA ASN A 7 9.96 -2.48 -12.53
C ASN A 7 11.05 -2.72 -13.59
N GLN A 8 11.51 -3.97 -13.71
CA GLN A 8 12.59 -4.31 -14.64
C GLN A 8 12.10 -4.51 -16.08
N THR A 9 10.81 -4.78 -16.30
CA THR A 9 10.24 -5.08 -17.63
C THR A 9 10.60 -4.04 -18.70
N PRO A 10 10.50 -2.71 -18.44
CA PRO A 10 10.85 -1.69 -19.43
C PRO A 10 12.34 -1.63 -19.79
N SER A 11 13.20 -2.27 -19.00
CA SER A 11 14.65 -2.34 -19.25
C SER A 11 15.02 -3.44 -20.25
N ASN A 12 14.09 -4.34 -20.61
CA ASN A 12 14.27 -5.35 -21.66
C ASN A 12 15.60 -6.15 -21.56
N GLY A 13 15.99 -6.52 -20.34
CA GLY A 13 17.23 -7.28 -20.09
C GLY A 13 18.52 -6.45 -20.05
N ASP A 14 18.47 -5.13 -20.25
CA ASP A 14 19.62 -4.22 -20.10
C ASP A 14 20.04 -4.13 -18.63
N THR A 15 21.15 -4.79 -18.30
CA THR A 15 21.68 -4.89 -16.94
C THR A 15 22.17 -3.56 -16.39
N ASP A 16 22.68 -2.67 -17.24
CA ASP A 16 23.20 -1.37 -16.81
C ASP A 16 22.04 -0.45 -16.45
N ARG A 17 20.99 -0.45 -17.27
CA ARG A 17 19.75 0.27 -16.99
C ARG A 17 19.04 -0.25 -15.75
N ILE A 18 19.00 -1.56 -15.54
CA ILE A 18 18.46 -2.17 -14.32
C ILE A 18 19.25 -1.70 -13.10
N SER A 19 20.59 -1.78 -13.15
CA SER A 19 21.48 -1.35 -12.06
C SER A 19 21.32 0.13 -11.72
N ALA A 20 21.26 1.00 -12.73
CA ALA A 20 21.03 2.43 -12.55
C ALA A 20 19.66 2.71 -11.91
N SER A 21 18.62 1.99 -12.32
CA SER A 21 17.27 2.12 -11.75
C SER A 21 17.23 1.72 -10.27
N TYR A 22 17.96 0.67 -9.88
CA TYR A 22 18.09 0.28 -8.47
C TYR A 22 18.82 1.32 -7.64
N LYS A 23 19.91 1.90 -8.15
CA LYS A 23 20.63 2.99 -7.47
C LYS A 23 19.72 4.19 -7.23
N LEU A 24 18.92 4.57 -8.23
CA LEU A 24 17.93 5.64 -8.09
C LEU A 24 16.86 5.31 -7.05
N ALA A 25 16.28 4.11 -7.10
CA ALA A 25 15.28 3.68 -6.13
C ALA A 25 15.83 3.68 -4.69
N GLN A 26 17.08 3.25 -4.51
CA GLN A 26 17.79 3.29 -3.23
C GLN A 26 17.99 4.72 -2.73
N ALA A 27 18.45 5.64 -3.61
CA ALA A 27 18.62 7.05 -3.25
C ALA A 27 17.30 7.71 -2.84
N LEU A 28 16.22 7.48 -3.61
CA LEU A 28 14.89 8.01 -3.33
C LEU A 28 14.25 7.42 -2.06
N THR A 29 14.66 6.22 -1.65
CA THR A 29 14.18 5.51 -0.46
C THR A 29 15.17 5.60 0.72
N SER A 30 16.24 6.37 0.58
CA SER A 30 17.28 6.50 1.61
C SER A 30 16.75 7.13 2.91
N LYS A 31 17.49 6.95 4.01
CA LYS A 31 17.20 7.59 5.31
C LYS A 31 17.04 9.10 5.15
N GLU A 32 17.97 9.74 4.45
CA GLU A 32 17.97 11.18 4.20
C GLU A 32 16.76 11.61 3.37
N SER A 33 16.47 10.91 2.27
CA SER A 33 15.30 11.21 1.44
C SER A 33 14.00 11.08 2.24
N GLN A 34 13.85 10.04 3.06
CA GLN A 34 12.66 9.84 3.89
C GLN A 34 12.53 10.92 4.97
N ALA A 35 13.62 11.31 5.63
CA ALA A 35 13.62 12.42 6.58
C ALA A 35 13.19 13.74 5.91
N ASN A 36 13.74 14.04 4.73
CA ASN A 36 13.37 15.23 3.96
C ASN A 36 11.90 15.21 3.54
N GLN A 37 11.36 14.07 3.11
CA GLN A 37 9.96 13.92 2.72
C GLN A 37 8.98 14.08 3.89
N PHE A 38 9.40 13.78 5.11
CA PHE A 38 8.59 14.02 6.30
C PHE A 38 8.57 15.49 6.70
N LYS A 39 9.72 16.16 6.69
CA LYS A 39 9.87 17.57 7.13
C LYS A 39 9.36 18.59 6.12
N TYR A 40 9.32 18.24 4.83
CA TYR A 40 8.87 19.16 3.79
C TYR A 40 7.36 19.43 3.91
N GLU A 41 7.00 20.70 4.06
CA GLU A 41 5.63 21.20 4.36
C GLU A 41 4.56 20.70 3.37
N GLY A 42 4.93 20.43 2.13
CA GLY A 42 3.99 19.94 1.10
C GLY A 42 3.87 18.41 1.00
N ARG A 43 4.55 17.63 1.85
CA ARG A 43 4.62 16.16 1.70
C ARG A 43 4.20 15.40 2.96
N HIS A 44 4.82 15.68 4.11
CA HIS A 44 4.54 15.01 5.39
C HIS A 44 4.40 13.48 5.28
N ILE A 45 5.26 12.85 4.47
CA ILE A 45 5.18 11.40 4.25
C ILE A 45 5.77 10.67 5.45
N ILE A 46 4.96 9.85 6.12
CA ILE A 46 5.41 9.04 7.26
C ILE A 46 6.55 8.10 6.83
N PRO A 47 7.75 8.18 7.44
CA PRO A 47 8.90 7.34 7.08
C PRO A 47 8.65 5.86 7.34
N ALA A 48 9.28 4.99 6.55
CA ALA A 48 9.38 3.56 6.82
C ALA A 48 10.69 3.19 7.54
N ASN A 49 11.73 4.02 7.40
CA ASN A 49 13.01 3.81 8.04
C ASN A 49 12.87 4.01 9.57
N LYS A 50 13.17 2.96 10.34
CA LYS A 50 13.02 2.95 11.80
C LYS A 50 13.85 4.03 12.49
N GLU A 51 15.07 4.30 12.03
CA GLU A 51 15.90 5.35 12.62
C GLU A 51 15.32 6.75 12.42
N VAL A 52 14.63 6.98 11.30
CA VAL A 52 13.92 8.26 11.06
C VAL A 52 12.66 8.32 11.91
N GLN A 53 11.94 7.21 12.07
CA GLN A 53 10.78 7.14 12.97
C GLN A 53 11.16 7.43 14.43
N GLU A 54 12.39 7.10 14.83
CA GLU A 54 12.91 7.40 16.17
C GLU A 54 13.31 8.86 16.39
N SER A 55 13.32 9.69 15.33
CA SER A 55 13.68 11.11 15.43
C SER A 55 12.64 11.92 16.20
N ASP A 56 13.09 12.99 16.84
CA ASP A 56 12.24 13.92 17.58
C ASP A 56 11.10 14.48 16.74
N ASP A 57 11.37 14.81 15.47
CA ASP A 57 10.38 15.37 14.56
C ASP A 57 9.21 14.39 14.35
N VAL A 58 9.48 13.09 14.22
CA VAL A 58 8.46 12.06 14.01
C VAL A 58 7.78 11.66 15.32
N LYS A 59 8.52 11.61 16.43
CA LYS A 59 7.96 11.28 17.76
C LYS A 59 7.00 12.33 18.30
N LYS A 60 7.27 13.61 18.01
CA LYS A 60 6.44 14.73 18.46
C LYS A 60 5.21 14.95 17.57
N ASP A 61 5.17 14.36 16.37
CA ASP A 61 4.03 14.45 15.47
C ASP A 61 2.97 13.39 15.81
N ALA A 62 1.83 13.86 16.33
CA ALA A 62 0.74 12.99 16.78
C ALA A 62 0.12 12.16 15.63
N LEU A 63 0.03 12.71 14.42
CA LEU A 63 -0.51 11.99 13.27
C LEU A 63 0.46 10.91 12.81
N ALA A 64 1.76 11.20 12.81
CA ALA A 64 2.80 10.23 12.48
C ALA A 64 2.78 9.05 13.45
N GLN A 65 2.68 9.33 14.76
CA GLN A 65 2.57 8.28 15.77
C GLN A 65 1.32 7.42 15.57
N ALA A 66 0.16 8.02 15.32
CA ALA A 66 -1.06 7.27 15.05
C ALA A 66 -0.91 6.35 13.82
N VAL A 67 -0.35 6.84 12.73
CA VAL A 67 -0.12 6.03 11.51
C VAL A 67 0.89 4.91 11.76
N ILE A 68 1.95 5.17 12.53
CA ILE A 68 2.96 4.15 12.89
C ILE A 68 2.32 3.07 13.76
N THR A 69 1.51 3.42 14.76
CA THR A 69 0.79 2.44 15.58
C THR A 69 -0.14 1.58 14.74
N MET A 70 -0.93 2.19 13.86
CA MET A 70 -1.83 1.46 12.95
C MET A 70 -1.07 0.54 12.00
N GLY A 71 0.09 0.99 11.50
CA GLY A 71 0.91 0.26 10.54
C GLY A 71 1.80 -0.83 11.12
N SER A 72 2.07 -0.81 12.43
CA SER A 72 3.00 -1.73 13.10
C SER A 72 2.33 -2.97 13.70
N SER A 73 1.01 -3.09 13.57
CA SER A 73 0.20 -4.13 14.21
C SER A 73 -0.56 -4.95 13.16
N ASP A 74 -0.50 -6.27 13.32
CA ASP A 74 -1.34 -7.23 12.59
C ASP A 74 -2.82 -7.19 13.05
N THR A 75 -3.08 -6.56 14.19
CA THR A 75 -4.43 -6.37 14.73
C THR A 75 -5.12 -5.15 14.10
N TYR A 76 -4.37 -4.12 13.76
CA TYR A 76 -4.92 -2.84 13.26
C TYR A 76 -4.86 -2.71 11.74
N THR A 77 -3.97 -3.43 11.07
CA THR A 77 -3.86 -3.39 9.62
C THR A 77 -3.45 -4.74 9.05
N THR A 78 -3.90 -5.00 7.82
CA THR A 78 -3.48 -6.16 7.04
C THR A 78 -2.68 -5.67 5.85
N VAL A 79 -1.51 -6.25 5.63
CA VAL A 79 -0.69 -5.96 4.45
C VAL A 79 -1.47 -6.36 3.20
N MET A 80 -1.63 -5.41 2.28
CA MET A 80 -2.30 -5.65 1.01
C MET A 80 -1.62 -6.79 0.22
N PRO A 81 -2.36 -7.83 -0.20
CA PRO A 81 -1.79 -8.89 -1.03
C PRO A 81 -1.23 -8.33 -2.35
N LYS A 82 -0.19 -8.98 -2.88
CA LYS A 82 0.47 -8.59 -4.15
C LYS A 82 0.16 -9.55 -5.31
N LEU A 83 -1.01 -10.17 -5.24
CA LEU A 83 -1.46 -11.17 -6.21
C LEU A 83 -2.00 -10.48 -7.48
N SER A 84 -1.94 -11.16 -8.63
CA SER A 84 -2.45 -10.61 -9.91
C SER A 84 -3.96 -10.33 -9.85
N GLN A 85 -4.70 -11.09 -9.05
CA GLN A 85 -6.14 -10.98 -8.84
C GLN A 85 -6.56 -9.70 -8.10
N MET A 86 -5.62 -8.92 -7.56
CA MET A 86 -5.95 -7.71 -6.81
C MET A 86 -6.67 -6.64 -7.64
N SER A 87 -6.47 -6.61 -8.96
CA SER A 87 -7.21 -5.72 -9.86
C SER A 87 -8.72 -6.03 -9.87
N VAL A 88 -9.08 -7.31 -9.87
CA VAL A 88 -10.46 -7.78 -9.78
C VAL A 88 -10.99 -7.58 -8.36
N PHE A 89 -10.20 -7.90 -7.34
CA PHE A 89 -10.55 -7.65 -5.94
C PHE A 89 -11.00 -6.21 -5.71
N TRP A 90 -10.23 -5.21 -6.16
CA TRP A 90 -10.59 -3.82 -5.95
C TRP A 90 -11.90 -3.41 -6.62
N THR A 91 -12.12 -3.88 -7.85
CA THR A 91 -13.30 -3.53 -8.64
C THR A 91 -14.56 -4.15 -8.03
N GLU A 92 -14.53 -5.46 -7.77
CA GLU A 92 -15.69 -6.21 -7.30
C GLU A 92 -16.02 -5.90 -5.83
N SER A 93 -15.01 -5.76 -4.96
CA SER A 93 -15.24 -5.41 -3.55
C SER A 93 -15.90 -4.04 -3.39
N ALA A 94 -15.50 -3.06 -4.19
CA ALA A 94 -16.11 -1.73 -4.17
C ALA A 94 -17.59 -1.77 -4.57
N ALA A 95 -17.94 -2.55 -5.60
CA ALA A 95 -19.31 -2.72 -6.05
C ALA A 95 -20.19 -3.37 -4.97
N ILE A 96 -19.73 -4.48 -4.38
CA ILE A 96 -20.47 -5.20 -3.34
C ILE A 96 -20.69 -4.31 -2.12
N LEU A 97 -19.64 -3.64 -1.61
CA LEU A 97 -19.75 -2.77 -0.44
C LEU A 97 -20.70 -1.59 -0.69
N SER A 98 -20.63 -0.99 -1.88
CA SER A 98 -21.52 0.11 -2.27
C SER A 98 -22.98 -0.34 -2.37
N ASP A 99 -23.24 -1.50 -2.99
CA ASP A 99 -24.60 -1.98 -3.16
C ASP A 99 -25.23 -2.47 -1.84
N VAL A 100 -24.44 -3.01 -0.92
CA VAL A 100 -24.88 -3.28 0.46
C VAL A 100 -25.19 -1.98 1.20
N TYR A 101 -24.28 -1.01 1.18
CA TYR A 101 -24.47 0.29 1.84
C TYR A 101 -25.71 1.03 1.33
N ASN A 102 -25.98 0.96 0.03
CA ASN A 102 -27.14 1.57 -0.61
C ASN A 102 -28.42 0.72 -0.51
N GLY A 103 -28.40 -0.42 0.20
CA GLY A 103 -29.57 -1.28 0.42
C GLY A 103 -30.04 -2.06 -0.80
N LYS A 104 -29.25 -2.14 -1.87
CA LYS A 104 -29.56 -2.93 -3.08
C LYS A 104 -29.26 -4.42 -2.88
N ILE A 105 -28.33 -4.76 -1.99
CA ILE A 105 -28.05 -6.12 -1.55
C ILE A 105 -28.55 -6.26 -0.12
N GLY A 106 -29.55 -7.11 0.09
CA GLY A 106 -30.09 -7.44 1.41
C GLY A 106 -29.29 -8.51 2.15
N GLU A 107 -29.51 -8.64 3.46
CA GLU A 107 -28.81 -9.62 4.31
C GLU A 107 -28.99 -11.06 3.82
N ASP A 108 -30.17 -11.39 3.28
CA ASP A 108 -30.50 -12.68 2.68
C ASP A 108 -29.66 -13.01 1.44
N GLN A 109 -29.05 -11.99 0.83
CA GLN A 109 -28.21 -12.11 -0.37
C GLN A 109 -26.70 -12.13 -0.05
N TYR A 110 -26.28 -11.80 1.18
CA TYR A 110 -24.87 -11.63 1.53
C TYR A 110 -24.04 -12.88 1.22
N LEU A 111 -24.47 -14.05 1.68
CA LEU A 111 -23.72 -15.29 1.47
C LEU A 111 -23.54 -15.60 -0.02
N ALA A 112 -24.62 -15.48 -0.80
CA ALA A 112 -24.58 -15.75 -2.24
C ALA A 112 -23.64 -14.77 -2.97
N LYS A 113 -23.66 -13.49 -2.61
CA LYS A 113 -22.79 -12.46 -3.20
C LYS A 113 -21.32 -12.67 -2.82
N LEU A 114 -21.03 -13.02 -1.57
CA LEU A 114 -19.67 -13.33 -1.12
C LEU A 114 -19.11 -14.59 -1.78
N GLN A 115 -19.93 -15.63 -1.97
CA GLN A 115 -19.53 -16.84 -2.71
C GLN A 115 -19.26 -16.56 -4.18
N GLN A 116 -20.04 -15.67 -4.81
CA GLN A 116 -19.79 -15.27 -6.19
C GLN A 116 -18.49 -14.47 -6.30
N PHE A 117 -18.26 -13.52 -5.40
CA PHE A 117 -17.02 -12.76 -5.33
C PHE A 117 -15.78 -13.67 -5.22
N ASP A 118 -15.82 -14.67 -4.35
CA ASP A 118 -14.72 -15.65 -4.20
C ASP A 118 -14.46 -16.43 -5.51
N LYS A 119 -15.52 -16.84 -6.21
CA LYS A 119 -15.41 -17.50 -7.52
C LYS A 119 -14.81 -16.58 -8.58
N ASP A 120 -15.22 -15.31 -8.62
CA ASP A 120 -14.73 -14.34 -9.59
C ASP A 120 -13.23 -14.06 -9.38
N LEU A 121 -12.80 -13.96 -8.12
CA LEU A 121 -11.39 -13.85 -7.76
C LEU A 121 -10.58 -15.08 -8.18
N ALA A 122 -11.10 -16.28 -7.90
CA ALA A 122 -10.43 -17.53 -8.27
C ALA A 122 -10.29 -17.70 -9.79
N ALA A 123 -11.29 -17.26 -10.55
CA ALA A 123 -11.31 -17.31 -12.01
C ALA A 123 -10.37 -16.29 -12.68
N ALA A 124 -10.03 -15.20 -12.00
CA ALA A 124 -9.13 -14.15 -12.48
C ALA A 124 -7.62 -14.51 -12.42
N LYS A 125 -7.29 -15.78 -12.14
CA LYS A 125 -5.92 -16.27 -11.99
C LYS A 125 -5.22 -16.54 -13.31
#